data_AF-A0A5B9Q8I9-F1
#
_entry.id   AF-A0A5B9Q8I9-F1
#
_cell.length_a   1.000
_cell.length_b   1.000
_cell.length_c   1.000
_cell.angle_alpha   90.00
_cell.angle_beta   90.00
_cell.angle_gamma   90.00
#
_symmetry.space_group_name_H-M   'P 1'
#
loop_
_entity.id
_entity.type
_entity.pdbx_description
1 polymer ?
#
loop_
_entity_poly.entity_id
_entity_poly.type
_entity_poly.pdbx_seq_one_letter_code
_entity_poly.pdbx_strand_id
1 'polypeptide(L)'
;MRLTTLALLAFCETAATCFAAVDPVVIRVPEPKAWTGERVSFFVDIRVLGSFGGATTFSLPNVPGTIILSVGNASVSSKEIEDKQWFVQTHEFSLFSQTSGKVVIPDFPLRYGKRKGFSGPATEVEGKVPSLSVEIERPPGSNSIGFLITTESLDVSETWDPKPGAAKVGSVFKRTISQHADQVLGMALPPVPNTTTEGIHVYPSNPVVKDNTERGAFEGSRTETLTYLMEKAGTYKMPAIKFVWWNPKSEQLESKELPAVTFEVAASPQSSKTTASEKHNPWAWVLVLITVCAVILAIRAGVNWIFKFYNAPERVATRRLLKACHHNNAKEAYEAWLTVPRAGTSGELNDAIQELASILYSGRTNHPWDGRKLANAFLGSKRETSSRYQAHPHLPPLNP
;
A
#
# COMPACT_ATOMS: atom_id res chain seq x y z
N MET A 1 61.33 -90.19 3.17
CA MET A 1 61.44 -89.15 2.13
C MET A 1 60.12 -89.12 1.36
N ARG A 2 59.61 -87.91 1.06
CA ARG A 2 58.36 -87.57 0.32
C ARG A 2 57.15 -87.29 1.24
N LEU A 3 57.02 -86.05 1.73
CA LEU A 3 56.44 -84.83 1.13
C LEU A 3 54.91 -84.76 1.30
N THR A 4 54.54 -84.02 2.33
CA THR A 4 53.24 -83.38 2.61
C THR A 4 52.84 -82.40 1.51
N THR A 5 51.59 -82.41 1.07
CA THR A 5 51.00 -81.32 0.26
C THR A 5 49.68 -80.90 0.89
N LEU A 6 49.69 -79.70 1.47
CA LEU A 6 48.56 -79.00 2.09
C LEU A 6 47.97 -78.08 1.02
N ALA A 7 46.72 -78.29 0.63
CA ALA A 7 46.00 -77.42 -0.31
C ALA A 7 45.29 -76.31 0.49
N LEU A 8 45.77 -75.08 0.36
CA LEU A 8 45.20 -73.87 0.95
C LEU A 8 44.25 -73.23 -0.08
N LEU A 9 42.94 -73.34 0.14
CA LEU A 9 41.91 -72.64 -0.64
C LEU A 9 41.79 -71.20 -0.10
N ALA A 10 42.28 -70.24 -0.88
CA ALA A 10 42.12 -68.82 -0.61
C ALA A 10 40.74 -68.35 -1.09
N PHE A 11 39.84 -68.07 -0.14
CA PHE A 11 38.55 -67.42 -0.37
C PHE A 11 38.80 -65.91 -0.45
N CYS A 12 38.72 -65.33 -1.64
CA CYS A 12 38.84 -63.89 -1.85
C CYS A 12 37.43 -63.27 -1.86
N GLU A 13 36.92 -62.91 -0.68
CA GLU A 13 35.72 -62.08 -0.57
C GLU A 13 36.06 -60.65 -0.97
N THR A 14 35.64 -60.26 -2.17
CA THR A 14 35.65 -58.88 -2.62
C THR A 14 34.46 -58.17 -1.97
N ALA A 15 34.67 -57.58 -0.80
CA ALA A 15 33.72 -56.66 -0.20
C ALA A 15 33.67 -55.38 -1.05
N ALA A 16 32.63 -55.26 -1.89
CA ALA A 16 32.32 -54.01 -2.56
C ALA A 16 31.87 -52.97 -1.52
N THR A 17 32.76 -52.07 -1.13
CA THR A 17 32.41 -50.87 -0.38
C THR A 17 31.61 -49.95 -1.31
N CYS A 18 30.29 -50.00 -1.20
CA CYS A 18 29.42 -49.01 -1.82
C CYS A 18 29.62 -47.68 -1.08
N PHE A 19 30.41 -46.77 -1.65
CA PHE A 19 30.49 -45.38 -1.17
C PHE A 19 29.11 -44.73 -1.37
N ALA A 20 28.41 -44.42 -0.28
CA ALA A 20 27.18 -43.66 -0.32
C ALA A 20 27.50 -42.23 -0.79
N ALA A 21 26.73 -41.67 -1.72
CA ALA A 21 26.94 -40.31 -2.18
C ALA A 21 26.72 -39.31 -1.04
N VAL A 22 27.68 -38.40 -0.82
CA VAL A 22 27.56 -37.33 0.21
C VAL A 22 26.36 -36.43 -0.12
N ASP A 23 25.43 -36.32 0.83
CA ASP A 23 24.26 -35.46 0.69
C ASP A 23 24.65 -33.98 0.54
N PRO A 24 24.18 -33.29 -0.53
CA PRO A 24 24.53 -31.90 -0.79
C PRO A 24 23.81 -30.91 0.13
N VAL A 25 22.69 -31.32 0.74
CA VAL A 25 21.89 -30.49 1.64
C VAL A 25 21.56 -31.31 2.87
N VAL A 26 21.96 -30.84 4.04
CA VAL A 26 21.75 -31.53 5.32
C VAL A 26 21.07 -30.58 6.29
N ILE A 27 20.00 -31.03 6.92
CA ILE A 27 19.34 -30.31 8.01
C ILE A 27 19.82 -30.87 9.35
N ARG A 28 20.06 -29.98 10.32
CA ARG A 28 20.49 -30.33 11.68
C ARG A 28 19.63 -29.61 12.70
N VAL A 29 19.19 -30.33 13.72
CA VAL A 29 18.49 -29.78 14.88
C VAL A 29 19.18 -30.30 16.12
N PRO A 30 19.95 -29.46 16.84
CA PRO A 30 20.62 -29.89 18.05
C PRO A 30 19.64 -30.41 19.10
N GLU A 31 18.50 -29.74 19.25
CA GLU A 31 17.48 -30.06 20.23
C GLU A 31 16.09 -30.11 19.58
N PRO A 32 15.57 -31.31 19.25
CA PRO A 32 14.30 -31.48 18.55
C PRO A 32 13.09 -31.47 19.49
N LYS A 33 13.25 -31.03 20.74
CA LYS A 33 12.21 -30.91 21.75
C LYS A 33 12.23 -29.50 22.32
N ALA A 34 11.06 -28.91 22.54
CA ALA A 34 10.96 -27.60 23.14
C ALA A 34 9.60 -27.36 23.78
N TRP A 35 9.50 -26.34 24.62
CA TRP A 35 8.24 -25.87 25.15
C TRP A 35 7.47 -25.03 24.13
N THR A 36 6.17 -24.93 24.34
CA THR A 36 5.32 -24.03 23.56
C THR A 36 5.83 -22.59 23.67
N GLY A 37 6.02 -21.92 22.53
CA GLY A 37 6.55 -20.56 22.48
C GLY A 37 8.05 -20.43 22.76
N GLU A 38 8.78 -21.54 22.89
CA GLU A 38 10.25 -21.56 22.98
C GLU A 38 10.87 -21.54 21.59
N ARG A 39 12.08 -20.99 21.50
CA ARG A 39 12.88 -20.96 20.29
C ARG A 39 13.53 -22.31 20.03
N VAL A 40 13.27 -22.88 18.86
CA VAL A 40 14.01 -24.04 18.35
C VAL A 40 14.93 -23.58 17.23
N SER A 41 16.23 -23.71 17.44
CA SER A 41 17.23 -23.41 16.41
C SER A 41 17.50 -24.65 15.55
N PHE A 42 17.43 -24.47 14.24
CA PHE A 42 17.87 -25.49 13.28
C PHE A 42 18.76 -24.91 12.20
N PHE A 43 19.58 -25.77 11.60
CA PHE A 43 20.61 -25.38 10.65
C PHE A 43 20.44 -26.13 9.34
N VAL A 44 20.63 -25.43 8.24
CA VAL A 44 20.69 -26.01 6.90
C VAL A 44 22.11 -25.85 6.38
N ASP A 45 22.80 -26.96 6.22
CA ASP A 45 24.13 -27.06 5.65
C ASP A 45 24.03 -27.37 4.16
N ILE A 46 24.56 -26.49 3.32
CA ILE A 46 24.70 -26.72 1.89
C ILE A 46 26.16 -27.06 1.63
N ARG A 47 26.41 -28.14 0.89
CA ARG A 47 27.75 -28.67 0.61
C ARG A 47 28.03 -28.63 -0.87
N VAL A 48 29.17 -28.05 -1.25
CA VAL A 48 29.63 -28.00 -2.64
C VAL A 48 31.11 -28.32 -2.79
N LEU A 49 31.45 -28.94 -3.92
CA LEU A 49 32.83 -29.11 -4.39
C LEU A 49 33.21 -27.86 -5.20
N GLY A 50 33.74 -26.84 -4.52
CA GLY A 50 34.08 -25.52 -5.09
C GLY A 50 33.51 -24.36 -4.27
N SER A 51 33.68 -23.12 -4.73
CA SER A 51 33.16 -21.96 -4.00
C SER A 51 31.68 -21.69 -4.28
N PHE A 52 31.00 -21.08 -3.31
CA PHE A 52 29.65 -20.56 -3.49
C PHE A 52 29.64 -19.36 -4.44
N GLY A 53 28.53 -19.19 -5.17
CA GLY A 53 28.31 -18.06 -6.06
C GLY A 53 26.91 -17.50 -5.88
N GLY A 54 26.80 -16.18 -5.71
CA GLY A 54 25.50 -15.53 -5.51
C GLY A 54 24.90 -15.77 -4.13
N ALA A 55 23.63 -15.39 -3.98
CA ALA A 55 22.88 -15.53 -2.73
C ALA A 55 22.11 -16.86 -2.71
N THR A 56 22.07 -17.49 -1.55
CA THR A 56 21.20 -18.64 -1.30
C THR A 56 19.81 -18.15 -0.93
N THR A 57 18.78 -18.75 -1.52
CA THR A 57 17.37 -18.42 -1.25
C THR A 57 16.59 -19.66 -0.82
N PHE A 58 15.70 -19.49 0.15
CA PHE A 58 14.86 -20.55 0.70
C PHE A 58 13.39 -20.17 0.53
N SER A 59 12.57 -21.12 0.08
CA SER A 59 11.13 -20.95 0.02
C SER A 59 10.52 -21.59 1.27
N LEU A 60 10.52 -20.87 2.39
CA LEU A 60 10.06 -21.39 3.68
C LEU A 60 8.59 -21.83 3.61
N PRO A 61 8.23 -23.01 4.15
CA PRO A 61 6.86 -23.48 4.15
C PRO A 61 6.02 -22.72 5.19
N ASN A 62 4.73 -22.57 4.90
CA ASN A 62 3.78 -22.11 5.91
C ASN A 62 3.28 -23.30 6.73
N VAL A 63 3.62 -23.31 8.02
CA VAL A 63 3.18 -24.35 8.97
C VAL A 63 2.23 -23.71 9.98
N PRO A 64 0.97 -24.18 10.10
CA PRO A 64 -0.01 -23.58 11.01
C PRO A 64 0.49 -23.46 12.45
N GLY A 65 0.24 -22.30 13.06
CA GLY A 65 0.64 -22.02 14.45
C GLY A 65 2.16 -21.98 14.67
N THR A 66 2.96 -21.95 13.61
CA THR A 66 4.43 -21.99 13.66
C THR A 66 5.04 -20.89 12.80
N ILE A 67 6.05 -20.22 13.33
CA ILE A 67 6.80 -19.17 12.64
C ILE A 67 8.23 -19.67 12.42
N ILE A 68 8.72 -19.56 11.19
CA ILE A 68 10.08 -19.94 10.80
C ILE A 68 10.77 -18.71 10.20
N LEU A 69 11.95 -18.37 10.71
CA LEU A 69 12.68 -17.17 10.30
C LEU A 69 14.17 -17.49 10.16
N SER A 70 14.81 -16.88 9.17
CA SER A 70 16.27 -16.93 9.00
C SER A 70 16.95 -16.02 10.01
N VAL A 71 18.03 -16.48 10.62
CA VAL A 71 18.78 -15.75 11.64
C VAL A 71 20.14 -15.35 11.09
N GLY A 72 20.43 -14.05 11.13
CA GLY A 72 21.74 -13.51 10.74
C GLY A 72 22.17 -13.86 9.32
N ASN A 73 23.48 -13.86 9.10
CA ASN A 73 24.10 -14.21 7.83
C ASN A 73 24.62 -15.64 7.84
N ALA A 74 24.64 -16.27 6.68
CA ALA A 74 25.24 -17.59 6.53
C ALA A 74 26.74 -17.58 6.83
N SER A 75 27.22 -18.64 7.47
CA SER A 75 28.67 -18.86 7.64
C SER A 75 29.16 -19.86 6.59
N VAL A 76 30.41 -19.70 6.14
CA VAL A 76 31.05 -20.63 5.18
C VAL A 76 32.29 -21.21 5.83
N SER A 77 32.42 -22.53 5.78
CA SER A 77 33.57 -23.29 6.30
C SER A 77 34.05 -24.32 5.28
N SER A 78 35.28 -24.82 5.44
CA SER A 78 35.80 -25.96 4.66
C SER A 78 35.79 -27.20 5.53
N LYS A 79 35.32 -28.33 4.99
CA LYS A 79 35.30 -29.62 5.67
C LYS A 79 35.81 -30.70 4.73
N GLU A 80 36.69 -31.54 5.22
CA GLU A 80 37.12 -32.74 4.51
C GLU A 80 36.09 -33.86 4.72
N ILE A 81 35.55 -34.39 3.62
CA ILE A 81 34.58 -35.49 3.62
C ILE A 81 34.96 -36.41 2.46
N GLU A 82 35.26 -37.68 2.76
CA GLU A 82 35.67 -38.69 1.77
C GLU A 82 36.87 -38.23 0.91
N ASP A 83 37.94 -37.77 1.56
CA ASP A 83 39.20 -37.30 0.94
C ASP A 83 39.01 -36.16 -0.09
N LYS A 84 37.89 -35.45 -0.01
CA LYS A 84 37.58 -34.26 -0.80
C LYS A 84 37.29 -33.09 0.13
N GLN A 85 37.80 -31.92 -0.25
CA GLN A 85 37.50 -30.66 0.43
C GLN A 85 36.14 -30.13 -0.04
N TRP A 86 35.20 -30.02 0.89
CA TRP A 86 33.87 -29.48 0.68
C TRP A 86 33.74 -28.11 1.33
N PHE A 87 33.14 -27.17 0.60
CA PHE A 87 32.70 -25.91 1.18
C PHE A 87 31.30 -26.10 1.72
N VAL A 88 31.13 -25.76 3.01
CA VAL A 88 29.87 -25.90 3.73
C VAL A 88 29.36 -24.51 4.09
N GLN A 89 28.22 -24.13 3.51
CA GLN A 89 27.49 -22.92 3.88
C GLN A 89 26.39 -23.29 4.87
N THR A 90 26.46 -22.73 6.08
CA THR A 90 25.51 -23.00 7.17
C THR A 90 24.56 -21.82 7.32
N HIS A 91 23.26 -22.09 7.18
CA HIS A 91 22.19 -21.14 7.46
C HIS A 91 21.47 -21.51 8.76
N GLU A 92 21.32 -20.55 9.66
CA GLU A 92 20.58 -20.73 10.91
C GLU A 92 19.15 -20.24 10.76
N PHE A 93 18.21 -20.99 11.31
CA PHE A 93 16.80 -20.65 11.38
C PHE A 93 16.29 -20.78 12.81
N SER A 94 15.36 -19.91 13.17
CA SER A 94 14.58 -20.00 14.40
C SER A 94 13.16 -20.45 14.08
N LEU A 95 12.66 -21.40 14.85
CA LEU A 95 11.30 -21.87 14.83
C LEU A 95 10.62 -21.58 16.16
N PHE A 96 9.41 -21.05 16.11
CA PHE A 96 8.53 -20.86 17.27
C PHE A 96 7.19 -21.49 16.98
N SER A 97 6.67 -22.31 17.87
CA SER A 97 5.34 -22.92 17.71
C SER A 97 4.44 -22.66 18.90
N GLN A 98 3.18 -22.32 18.63
CA GLN A 98 2.10 -22.24 19.62
C GLN A 98 1.30 -23.55 19.70
N THR A 99 1.59 -24.52 18.83
CA THR A 99 0.91 -25.81 18.77
C THR A 99 1.72 -26.86 19.51
N SER A 100 1.09 -27.58 20.44
CA SER A 100 1.72 -28.70 21.15
C SER A 100 1.62 -30.01 20.36
N GLY A 101 2.57 -30.90 20.58
CA GLY A 101 2.73 -32.20 19.94
C GLY A 101 3.78 -32.17 18.83
N LYS A 102 3.72 -33.17 17.96
CA LYS A 102 4.67 -33.33 16.85
C LYS A 102 4.40 -32.31 15.73
N VAL A 103 5.27 -31.31 15.62
CA VAL A 103 5.26 -30.32 14.53
C VAL A 103 6.18 -30.78 13.42
N VAL A 104 5.62 -30.98 12.23
CA VAL A 104 6.37 -31.41 11.03
C VAL A 104 6.58 -30.23 10.10
N ILE A 105 7.84 -29.90 9.84
CA ILE A 105 8.25 -28.98 8.79
C ILE A 105 8.44 -29.82 7.51
N PRO A 106 7.64 -29.59 6.45
CA PRO A 106 7.76 -30.36 5.22
C PRO A 106 9.09 -30.06 4.51
N ASP A 107 9.45 -30.89 3.52
CA ASP A 107 10.55 -30.51 2.62
C ASP A 107 10.23 -29.19 1.92
N PHE A 108 11.25 -28.38 1.68
CA PHE A 108 11.04 -27.08 1.04
C PHE A 108 12.14 -26.72 0.04
N PRO A 109 11.80 -26.00 -1.06
CA PRO A 109 12.76 -25.64 -2.09
C PRO A 109 13.84 -24.67 -1.60
N LEU A 110 15.05 -24.85 -2.11
CA LEU A 110 16.14 -23.90 -1.97
C LEU A 110 16.86 -23.71 -3.31
N ARG A 111 17.41 -22.52 -3.54
CA ARG A 111 18.29 -22.24 -4.68
C ARG A 111 19.60 -21.64 -4.20
N TYR A 112 20.69 -22.09 -4.78
CA TYR A 112 22.03 -21.63 -4.45
C TYR A 112 22.93 -21.72 -5.68
N GLY A 113 23.90 -20.83 -5.80
CA GLY A 113 24.89 -20.91 -6.86
C GLY A 113 26.17 -21.60 -6.39
N LYS A 114 26.76 -22.38 -7.29
CA LYS A 114 28.07 -23.02 -7.08
C LYS A 114 28.99 -22.77 -8.27
N ARG A 115 30.30 -22.73 -8.01
CA ARG A 115 31.34 -22.68 -9.05
C ARG A 115 32.01 -24.04 -9.17
N LYS A 116 32.46 -24.40 -10.38
CA LYS A 116 33.43 -25.49 -10.55
C LYS A 116 34.80 -24.94 -10.12
N GLY A 117 35.34 -25.40 -9.00
CA GLY A 117 36.57 -24.84 -8.42
C GLY A 117 36.37 -23.46 -7.76
N PHE A 118 37.42 -22.64 -7.73
CA PHE A 118 37.40 -21.32 -7.06
C PHE A 118 37.10 -20.14 -8.01
N SER A 119 37.55 -20.22 -9.26
CA SER A 119 37.39 -19.18 -10.29
C SER A 119 36.62 -19.74 -11.49
N GLY A 120 35.51 -19.10 -11.84
CA GLY A 120 34.62 -19.55 -12.93
C GLY A 120 33.20 -19.01 -12.78
N PRO A 121 32.35 -19.09 -13.82
CA PRO A 121 30.97 -18.63 -13.73
C PRO A 121 30.19 -19.46 -12.70
N ALA A 122 29.33 -18.78 -11.92
CA ALA A 122 28.43 -19.46 -11.00
C ALA A 122 27.29 -20.14 -11.78
N THR A 123 27.00 -21.39 -11.44
CA THR A 123 25.83 -22.12 -11.94
C THR A 123 24.83 -22.22 -10.81
N GLU A 124 23.58 -21.86 -11.08
CA GLU A 124 22.48 -22.01 -10.12
C GLU A 124 22.06 -23.48 -10.01
N VAL A 125 21.80 -23.92 -8.79
CA VAL A 125 21.35 -25.26 -8.45
C VAL A 125 20.07 -25.13 -7.65
N GLU A 126 19.04 -25.85 -8.08
CA GLU A 126 17.83 -26.04 -7.32
C GLU A 126 17.97 -27.31 -6.48
N GLY A 127 17.56 -27.22 -5.22
CA GLY A 127 17.57 -28.32 -4.27
C GLY A 127 16.35 -28.27 -3.36
N LYS A 128 16.28 -29.25 -2.46
CA LYS A 128 15.27 -29.30 -1.41
C LYS A 128 15.94 -29.50 -0.06
N VAL A 129 15.47 -28.78 0.94
CA VAL A 129 15.78 -29.06 2.33
C VAL A 129 14.89 -30.24 2.76
N PRO A 130 15.46 -31.31 3.34
CA PRO A 130 14.67 -32.44 3.84
C PRO A 130 13.66 -32.01 4.92
N SER A 131 12.56 -32.76 5.04
CA SER A 131 11.58 -32.55 6.10
C SER A 131 12.17 -32.78 7.48
N LEU A 132 11.63 -32.08 8.47
CA LEU A 132 12.06 -32.15 9.87
C LEU A 132 10.85 -32.27 10.80
N SER A 133 11.04 -32.91 11.95
CA SER A 133 10.05 -33.02 13.02
C SER A 133 10.61 -32.44 14.31
N VAL A 134 9.80 -31.68 15.02
CA VAL A 134 10.09 -31.13 16.36
C VAL A 134 8.93 -31.50 17.29
N GLU A 135 9.24 -31.94 18.50
CA GLU A 135 8.24 -32.22 19.54
C GLU A 135 8.06 -30.97 20.40
N ILE A 136 6.83 -30.45 20.47
CA ILE A 136 6.49 -29.26 21.25
C ILE A 136 5.66 -29.66 22.46
N GLU A 137 6.22 -29.49 23.65
CA GLU A 137 5.51 -29.80 24.90
C GLU A 137 4.78 -28.57 25.41
N ARG A 138 3.63 -28.81 26.07
CA ARG A 138 2.87 -27.75 26.72
C ARG A 138 3.35 -27.62 28.17
N PRO A 139 3.80 -26.42 28.62
CA PRO A 139 4.20 -26.25 30.00
C PRO A 139 3.10 -26.61 31.01
N PRO A 140 3.41 -27.30 32.11
CA PRO A 140 2.45 -27.63 33.16
C PRO A 140 1.69 -26.41 33.68
N GLY A 141 0.39 -26.55 33.94
CA GLY A 141 -0.45 -25.46 34.48
C GLY A 141 -0.79 -24.34 33.48
N SER A 142 -0.32 -24.43 32.23
CA SER A 142 -0.55 -23.39 31.21
C SER A 142 -1.75 -23.63 30.29
N ASN A 143 -2.54 -24.69 30.50
CA ASN A 143 -3.63 -25.10 29.58
C ASN A 143 -4.72 -24.03 29.38
N SER A 144 -4.93 -23.15 30.36
CA SER A 144 -5.90 -22.04 30.29
C SER A 144 -5.35 -20.79 29.59
N ILE A 145 -4.04 -20.74 29.33
CA ILE A 145 -3.38 -19.60 28.71
C ILE A 145 -3.44 -19.78 27.20
N GLY A 146 -4.10 -18.89 26.46
CA GLY A 146 -4.21 -19.04 25.00
C GLY A 146 -2.85 -18.98 24.29
N PHE A 147 -2.13 -17.87 24.49
CA PHE A 147 -0.83 -17.59 23.88
C PHE A 147 0.25 -17.58 24.95
N LEU A 148 1.31 -18.36 24.75
CA LEU A 148 2.39 -18.50 25.74
C LEU A 148 3.74 -18.25 25.08
N ILE A 149 4.58 -17.49 25.75
CA ILE A 149 5.99 -17.34 25.40
C ILE A 149 6.84 -18.10 26.43
N THR A 150 7.99 -18.59 25.98
CA THR A 150 8.98 -19.24 26.83
C THR A 150 10.28 -18.45 26.79
N THR A 151 10.72 -17.94 27.94
CA THR A 151 11.94 -17.14 28.09
C THR A 151 12.41 -17.16 29.56
N GLU A 152 13.70 -17.00 29.83
CA GLU A 152 14.21 -16.90 31.20
C GLU A 152 13.68 -15.67 31.94
N SER A 153 13.42 -14.56 31.24
CA SER A 153 12.93 -13.33 31.84
C SER A 153 12.14 -12.48 30.85
N LEU A 154 11.05 -11.88 31.33
CA LEU A 154 10.26 -10.90 30.59
C LEU A 154 10.25 -9.57 31.35
N ASP A 155 10.91 -8.58 30.76
CA ASP A 155 10.87 -7.21 31.25
C ASP A 155 9.66 -6.49 30.67
N VAL A 156 8.81 -5.96 31.56
CA VAL A 156 7.65 -5.15 31.19
C VAL A 156 7.69 -3.84 31.95
N SER A 157 7.57 -2.74 31.22
CA SER A 157 7.51 -1.39 31.76
C SER A 157 6.37 -0.59 31.13
N GLU A 158 5.91 0.42 31.85
CA GLU A 158 4.90 1.35 31.35
C GLU A 158 5.26 2.80 31.64
N THR A 159 4.79 3.67 30.76
CA THR A 159 4.86 5.12 30.93
C THR A 159 3.54 5.75 30.52
N TRP A 160 3.20 6.86 31.17
CA TRP A 160 1.96 7.60 30.96
C TRP A 160 2.25 9.07 30.66
N ASP A 161 1.55 9.60 29.67
CA ASP A 161 1.61 11.02 29.30
C ASP A 161 0.20 11.58 29.02
N PRO A 162 -0.34 12.47 29.89
CA PRO A 162 0.16 12.82 31.21
C PRO A 162 -0.03 11.66 32.22
N LYS A 163 0.43 11.84 33.48
CA LYS A 163 0.23 10.83 34.54
C LYS A 163 -1.27 10.63 34.85
N PRO A 164 -1.72 9.38 35.14
CA PRO A 164 -3.11 9.11 35.52
C PRO A 164 -3.53 9.85 36.79
N GLY A 165 -4.83 10.18 36.88
CA GLY A 165 -5.41 10.86 38.03
C GLY A 165 -6.54 11.80 37.63
N ALA A 166 -6.50 13.03 38.15
CA ALA A 166 -7.51 14.05 37.86
C ALA A 166 -7.51 14.44 36.38
N ALA A 167 -8.69 14.40 35.78
CA ALA A 167 -8.93 14.63 34.36
C ALA A 167 -10.24 15.43 34.17
N LYS A 168 -10.48 15.86 32.93
CA LYS A 168 -11.77 16.44 32.51
C LYS A 168 -12.31 15.65 31.33
N VAL A 169 -13.61 15.74 31.08
CA VAL A 169 -14.18 15.23 29.83
C VAL A 169 -13.46 15.87 28.64
N GLY A 170 -12.99 15.03 27.71
CA GLY A 170 -12.15 15.39 26.57
C GLY A 170 -10.64 15.26 26.81
N SER A 171 -10.19 14.96 28.04
CA SER A 171 -8.78 14.71 28.32
C SER A 171 -8.29 13.44 27.61
N VAL A 172 -7.03 13.50 27.15
CA VAL A 172 -6.36 12.40 26.44
C VAL A 172 -5.13 11.97 27.24
N PHE A 173 -4.95 10.65 27.39
CA PHE A 173 -3.81 10.04 28.06
C PHE A 173 -3.17 9.00 27.14
N LYS A 174 -1.85 9.01 27.01
CA LYS A 174 -1.10 8.01 26.27
C LYS A 174 -0.40 7.08 27.24
N ARG A 175 -0.71 5.78 27.17
CA ARG A 175 0.03 4.72 27.88
C ARG A 175 0.94 4.04 26.88
N THR A 176 2.24 4.06 27.13
CA THR A 176 3.22 3.32 26.35
C THR A 176 3.73 2.16 27.18
N ILE A 177 3.50 0.94 26.71
CA ILE A 177 3.95 -0.30 27.34
C ILE A 177 5.06 -0.89 26.49
N SER A 178 6.19 -1.19 27.12
CA SER A 178 7.35 -1.80 26.47
C SER A 178 7.63 -3.15 27.11
N GLN A 179 7.71 -4.17 26.27
CA GLN A 179 8.06 -5.54 26.60
C GLN A 179 9.42 -5.87 25.97
N HIS A 180 10.26 -6.60 26.70
CA HIS A 180 11.56 -7.06 26.25
C HIS A 180 11.85 -8.46 26.81
N ALA A 181 12.39 -9.34 25.98
CA ALA A 181 12.78 -10.68 26.38
C ALA A 181 13.92 -11.23 25.50
N ASP A 182 14.73 -12.10 26.11
CA ASP A 182 15.73 -12.91 25.42
C ASP A 182 15.10 -14.17 24.82
N GLN A 183 15.74 -14.69 23.77
CA GLN A 183 15.34 -15.88 23.01
C GLN A 183 13.93 -15.81 22.42
N VAL A 184 13.31 -14.63 22.35
CA VAL A 184 11.98 -14.41 21.80
C VAL A 184 12.04 -13.24 20.83
N LEU A 185 11.31 -13.31 19.71
CA LEU A 185 11.19 -12.20 18.79
C LEU A 185 10.12 -11.22 19.29
N GLY A 186 10.28 -9.93 19.02
CA GLY A 186 9.29 -8.93 19.44
C GLY A 186 7.93 -9.12 18.76
N MET A 187 7.88 -9.76 17.58
CA MET A 187 6.61 -10.18 16.95
C MET A 187 5.94 -11.35 17.67
N ALA A 188 6.71 -12.16 18.40
CA ALA A 188 6.22 -13.27 19.22
C ALA A 188 5.90 -12.86 20.67
N LEU A 189 6.22 -11.62 21.08
CA LEU A 189 5.78 -11.09 22.37
C LEU A 189 4.27 -10.87 22.38
N PRO A 190 3.59 -11.14 23.52
CA PRO A 190 2.14 -11.06 23.60
C PRO A 190 1.65 -9.62 23.37
N PRO A 191 0.53 -9.43 22.65
CA PRO A 191 -0.06 -8.10 22.48
C PRO A 191 -0.61 -7.57 23.81
N VAL A 192 -0.68 -6.24 23.97
CA VAL A 192 -1.27 -5.65 25.16
C VAL A 192 -2.79 -5.83 25.12
N PRO A 193 -3.44 -6.29 26.22
CA PRO A 193 -4.89 -6.39 26.29
C PRO A 193 -5.59 -5.03 26.15
N ASN A 194 -6.44 -4.89 25.15
CA ASN A 194 -7.27 -3.70 24.95
C ASN A 194 -8.58 -3.82 25.74
N THR A 195 -8.52 -3.54 27.05
CA THR A 195 -9.73 -3.59 27.90
C THR A 195 -10.58 -2.35 27.67
N THR A 196 -11.82 -2.53 27.22
CA THR A 196 -12.79 -1.43 27.08
C THR A 196 -13.45 -1.12 28.43
N THR A 197 -13.43 0.14 28.85
CA THR A 197 -14.11 0.61 30.05
C THR A 197 -15.16 1.63 29.63
N GLU A 198 -16.43 1.47 30.07
CA GLU A 198 -17.48 2.42 29.69
C GLU A 198 -17.12 3.84 30.15
N GLY A 199 -17.22 4.84 29.26
CA GLY A 199 -16.83 6.22 29.53
C GLY A 199 -15.37 6.57 29.18
N ILE A 200 -14.56 5.57 28.79
CA ILE A 200 -13.22 5.75 28.24
C ILE A 200 -13.12 5.05 26.89
N HIS A 201 -12.81 5.81 25.84
CA HIS A 201 -12.49 5.24 24.54
C HIS A 201 -10.99 4.96 24.43
N VAL A 202 -10.62 3.81 23.88
CA VAL A 202 -9.20 3.38 23.75
C VAL A 202 -8.85 3.23 22.27
N TYR A 203 -7.84 3.98 21.82
CA TYR A 203 -7.28 3.92 20.48
C TYR A 203 -5.88 3.27 20.52
N PRO A 204 -5.74 2.01 20.13
CA PRO A 204 -4.44 1.37 20.02
C PRO A 204 -3.69 1.88 18.78
N SER A 205 -2.40 2.19 18.96
CA SER A 205 -1.47 2.41 17.85
C SER A 205 -0.89 1.09 17.33
N ASN A 206 -0.33 1.09 16.12
CA ASN A 206 0.41 -0.05 15.62
C ASN A 206 1.61 -0.37 16.53
N PRO A 207 1.88 -1.64 16.83
CA PRO A 207 3.04 -2.04 17.63
C PRO A 207 4.35 -1.70 16.91
N VAL A 208 5.34 -1.26 17.67
CA VAL A 208 6.72 -1.14 17.21
C VAL A 208 7.50 -2.34 17.71
N VAL A 209 8.02 -3.15 16.80
CA VAL A 209 8.81 -4.33 17.10
C VAL A 209 10.26 -4.11 16.68
N LYS A 210 11.20 -4.55 17.51
CA LYS A 210 12.63 -4.61 17.16
C LYS A 210 13.21 -5.95 17.59
N ASP A 211 14.02 -6.53 16.73
CA ASP A 211 14.74 -7.76 16.97
C ASP A 211 16.24 -7.50 16.78
N ASN A 212 17.07 -8.04 17.67
CA ASN A 212 18.52 -8.05 17.52
C ASN A 212 19.00 -9.50 17.55
N THR A 213 19.54 -9.95 16.41
CA THR A 213 20.01 -11.32 16.19
C THR A 213 21.51 -11.36 15.88
N GLU A 214 22.27 -10.31 16.20
CA GLU A 214 23.69 -10.23 15.88
C GLU A 214 24.58 -10.84 16.98
N ARG A 215 25.72 -11.43 16.58
CA ARG A 215 26.80 -11.87 17.49
C ARG A 215 26.32 -12.79 18.63
N GLY A 216 25.32 -13.64 18.38
CA GLY A 216 24.78 -14.58 19.36
C GLY A 216 23.75 -13.98 20.32
N ALA A 217 23.49 -12.67 20.25
CA ALA A 217 22.29 -12.10 20.85
C ALA A 217 21.07 -12.56 20.04
N PHE A 218 19.98 -12.86 20.74
CA PHE A 218 18.68 -13.08 20.14
C PHE A 218 17.66 -12.50 21.12
N GLU A 219 17.38 -11.22 20.95
CA GLU A 219 16.52 -10.44 21.83
C GLU A 219 15.43 -9.76 21.02
N GLY A 220 14.23 -9.70 21.60
CA GLY A 220 13.06 -9.09 21.01
C GLY A 220 12.52 -7.99 21.91
N SER A 221 11.98 -6.96 21.30
CA SER A 221 11.23 -5.93 22.01
C SER A 221 9.96 -5.55 21.27
N ARG A 222 8.91 -5.27 22.03
CA ARG A 222 7.61 -4.85 21.53
C ARG A 222 7.12 -3.67 22.34
N THR A 223 6.90 -2.55 21.68
CA THR A 223 6.33 -1.34 22.27
C THR A 223 4.96 -1.07 21.68
N GLU A 224 3.96 -0.91 22.53
CA GLU A 224 2.60 -0.55 22.15
C GLU A 224 2.17 0.73 22.86
N THR A 225 1.52 1.63 22.11
CA THR A 225 0.97 2.87 22.66
C THR A 225 -0.55 2.88 22.54
N LEU A 226 -1.23 3.01 23.68
CA LEU A 226 -2.68 3.10 23.80
C LEU A 226 -3.07 4.53 24.14
N THR A 227 -3.96 5.13 23.37
CA THR A 227 -4.48 6.48 23.62
C THR A 227 -5.89 6.40 24.21
N TYR A 228 -6.04 6.90 25.43
CA TYR A 228 -7.28 6.90 26.19
C TYR A 228 -7.94 8.28 26.10
N LEU A 229 -9.19 8.33 25.64
CA LEU A 229 -10.01 9.53 25.61
C LEU A 229 -11.11 9.42 26.68
N MET A 230 -11.14 10.40 27.59
CA MET A 230 -12.15 10.47 28.66
C MET A 230 -13.43 11.09 28.11
N GLU A 231 -14.49 10.31 27.92
CA GLU A 231 -15.73 10.78 27.25
C GLU A 231 -16.82 11.21 28.24
N LYS A 232 -16.89 10.55 29.40
CA LYS A 232 -17.92 10.79 30.41
C LYS A 232 -17.28 11.21 31.73
N ALA A 233 -18.00 11.99 32.52
CA ALA A 233 -17.59 12.35 33.87
C ALA A 233 -17.82 11.17 34.82
N GLY A 234 -16.92 10.98 35.77
CA GLY A 234 -16.97 9.87 36.73
C GLY A 234 -15.59 9.41 37.20
N THR A 235 -15.58 8.42 38.07
CA THR A 235 -14.36 7.76 38.52
C THR A 235 -14.21 6.44 37.80
N TYR A 236 -13.11 6.27 37.07
CA TYR A 236 -12.83 5.08 36.27
C TYR A 236 -11.59 4.39 36.78
N LYS A 237 -11.72 3.11 37.13
CA LYS A 237 -10.59 2.27 37.53
C LYS A 237 -10.21 1.36 36.38
N MET A 238 -9.01 1.56 35.85
CA MET A 238 -8.41 0.64 34.90
C MET A 238 -7.76 -0.55 35.62
N PRO A 239 -8.01 -1.78 35.17
CA PRO A 239 -7.45 -2.96 35.79
C PRO A 239 -5.93 -3.03 35.59
N ALA A 240 -5.27 -3.74 36.50
CA ALA A 240 -3.89 -4.15 36.33
C ALA A 240 -3.77 -5.10 35.13
N ILE A 241 -2.61 -5.09 34.46
CA ILE A 241 -2.32 -5.97 33.32
C ILE A 241 -1.27 -6.98 33.75
N LYS A 242 -1.60 -8.27 33.68
CA LYS A 242 -0.69 -9.36 34.03
C LYS A 242 -0.15 -10.03 32.76
N PHE A 243 1.18 -10.04 32.62
CA PHE A 243 1.91 -10.81 31.62
C PHE A 243 2.41 -12.09 32.26
N VAL A 244 2.24 -13.22 31.58
CA VAL A 244 2.62 -14.55 32.07
C VAL A 244 3.52 -15.21 31.01
N TRP A 245 4.62 -15.81 31.44
CA TRP A 245 5.53 -16.57 30.59
C TRP A 245 5.99 -17.85 31.30
N TRP A 246 6.47 -18.80 30.51
CA TRP A 246 7.15 -19.98 31.03
C TRP A 246 8.65 -19.71 31.11
N ASN A 247 9.26 -19.96 32.26
CA ASN A 247 10.70 -19.94 32.40
C ASN A 247 11.24 -21.38 32.24
N PRO A 248 11.97 -21.69 31.16
CA PRO A 248 12.42 -23.06 30.89
C PRO A 248 13.52 -23.52 31.86
N LYS A 249 14.19 -22.59 32.54
CA LYS A 249 15.29 -22.88 33.48
C LYS A 249 14.79 -23.16 34.90
N SER A 250 13.76 -22.44 35.34
CA SER A 250 13.12 -22.69 36.63
C SER A 250 11.95 -23.69 36.54
N GLU A 251 11.52 -24.02 35.32
CA GLU A 251 10.36 -24.85 35.00
C GLU A 251 9.09 -24.36 35.73
N GLN A 252 8.87 -23.05 35.72
CA GLN A 252 7.72 -22.42 36.37
C GLN A 252 7.09 -21.33 35.50
N LEU A 253 5.79 -21.12 35.72
CA LEU A 253 5.09 -19.96 35.19
C LEU A 253 5.41 -18.74 36.02
N GLU A 254 6.04 -17.77 35.40
CA GLU A 254 6.36 -16.48 35.99
C GLU A 254 5.41 -15.41 35.47
N SER A 255 5.31 -14.30 36.21
CA SER A 255 4.43 -13.21 35.81
C SER A 255 4.91 -11.85 36.26
N LYS A 256 4.57 -10.84 35.46
CA LYS A 256 4.83 -9.42 35.71
C LYS A 256 3.52 -8.67 35.59
N GLU A 257 3.23 -7.85 36.59
CA GLU A 257 1.99 -7.09 36.63
C GLU A 257 2.28 -5.59 36.52
N LEU A 258 1.57 -4.93 35.61
CA LEU A 258 1.48 -3.48 35.53
C LEU A 258 0.33 -3.00 36.41
N PRO A 259 0.53 -1.98 37.25
CA PRO A 259 -0.44 -1.59 38.27
C PRO A 259 -1.77 -1.10 37.68
N ALA A 260 -2.84 -1.28 38.47
CA ALA A 260 -4.12 -0.64 38.20
C ALA A 260 -4.01 0.88 38.39
N VAL A 261 -4.71 1.66 37.57
CA VAL A 261 -4.72 3.13 37.65
C VAL A 261 -6.14 3.66 37.72
N THR A 262 -6.33 4.81 38.37
CA THR A 262 -7.64 5.44 38.53
C THR A 262 -7.64 6.81 37.88
N PHE A 263 -8.72 7.13 37.16
CA PHE A 263 -9.00 8.44 36.60
C PHE A 263 -10.20 9.06 37.30
N GLU A 264 -10.06 10.31 37.69
CA GLU A 264 -11.14 11.12 38.24
C GLU A 264 -11.52 12.18 37.23
N VAL A 265 -12.54 11.89 36.41
CA VAL A 265 -12.94 12.72 35.29
C VAL A 265 -14.03 13.68 35.75
N ALA A 266 -13.66 14.94 35.95
CA ALA A 266 -14.63 16.00 36.19
C ALA A 266 -15.44 16.28 34.92
N ALA A 267 -16.72 16.63 35.09
CA ALA A 267 -17.50 17.19 34.00
C ALA A 267 -16.75 18.40 33.44
N SER A 268 -16.62 18.46 32.11
CA SER A 268 -16.21 19.72 31.50
C SER A 268 -17.25 20.76 31.92
N PRO A 269 -16.86 21.97 32.35
CA PRO A 269 -17.83 23.04 32.47
C PRO A 269 -18.43 23.15 31.08
N GLN A 270 -19.66 22.65 30.92
CA GLN A 270 -20.51 23.17 29.88
C GLN A 270 -20.41 24.67 30.13
N SER A 271 -19.78 25.38 29.19
CA SER A 271 -20.26 26.71 28.89
C SER A 271 -21.75 26.44 28.77
N SER A 272 -22.49 26.84 29.79
CA SER A 272 -23.91 26.96 29.69
C SER A 272 -24.04 27.83 28.45
N LYS A 273 -24.27 27.17 27.31
CA LYS A 273 -25.25 27.66 26.39
C LYS A 273 -26.49 27.71 27.26
N THR A 274 -26.61 28.80 28.01
CA THR A 274 -27.83 29.53 28.12
C THR A 274 -28.37 29.40 26.72
N THR A 275 -29.32 28.49 26.55
CA THR A 275 -30.33 28.65 25.53
C THR A 275 -30.93 29.99 25.86
N ALA A 276 -30.24 31.06 25.44
CA ALA A 276 -30.88 32.22 24.91
C ALA A 276 -31.80 31.57 23.88
N SER A 277 -33.06 31.44 24.28
CA SER A 277 -34.14 31.27 23.34
C SER A 277 -34.03 32.49 22.44
N GLU A 278 -33.13 32.42 21.45
CA GLU A 278 -33.12 33.29 20.30
C GLU A 278 -34.50 33.08 19.74
N LYS A 279 -35.35 34.08 19.98
CA LYS A 279 -36.70 34.17 19.46
C LYS A 279 -36.52 34.11 17.95
N HIS A 280 -36.64 32.89 17.40
CA HIS A 280 -36.40 32.60 16.01
C HIS A 280 -37.32 33.51 15.22
N ASN A 281 -36.77 34.57 14.63
CA ASN A 281 -37.55 35.55 13.89
C ASN A 281 -37.68 35.00 12.46
N PRO A 282 -38.82 34.39 12.10
CA PRO A 282 -38.95 33.65 10.84
C PRO A 282 -38.68 34.53 9.61
N TRP A 283 -38.80 35.85 9.78
CA TRP A 283 -38.52 36.86 8.76
C TRP A 283 -37.04 36.94 8.35
N ALA A 284 -36.09 36.58 9.22
CA ALA A 284 -34.66 36.60 8.87
C ALA A 284 -34.33 35.57 7.78
N TRP A 285 -34.90 34.37 7.87
CA TRP A 285 -34.74 33.32 6.87
C TRP A 285 -35.49 33.62 5.57
N VAL A 286 -36.64 34.29 5.64
CA VAL A 286 -37.35 34.79 4.46
C VAL A 286 -36.51 35.82 3.71
N LEU A 287 -35.86 36.76 4.41
CA LEU A 287 -34.97 37.73 3.78
C LEU A 287 -33.74 37.07 3.14
N VAL A 288 -33.15 36.05 3.77
CA VAL A 288 -32.05 35.27 3.18
C VAL A 288 -32.51 34.52 1.92
N LEU A 289 -33.70 33.92 1.93
CA LEU A 289 -34.25 33.26 0.73
C LEU A 289 -34.52 34.26 -0.40
N ILE A 290 -35.03 35.45 -0.08
CA ILE A 290 -35.27 36.51 -1.07
C ILE A 290 -33.95 36.99 -1.69
N THR A 291 -32.90 37.21 -0.88
CA THR A 291 -31.60 37.66 -1.40
C THR A 291 -30.94 36.59 -2.27
N VAL A 292 -31.01 35.31 -1.87
CA VAL A 292 -30.50 34.20 -2.69
C VAL A 292 -31.26 34.10 -4.02
N CYS A 293 -32.59 34.20 -4.01
CA CYS A 293 -33.40 34.21 -5.23
C CYS A 293 -33.06 35.41 -6.14
N ALA A 294 -32.88 36.61 -5.58
CA ALA A 294 -32.50 37.80 -6.35
C ALA A 294 -31.13 37.65 -7.02
N VAL A 295 -30.14 37.07 -6.32
CA VAL A 295 -28.81 36.79 -6.86
C VAL A 295 -28.88 35.79 -8.01
N ILE A 296 -29.66 34.71 -7.87
CA ILE A 296 -29.84 33.71 -8.94
C ILE A 296 -30.47 34.34 -10.19
N LEU A 297 -31.49 35.19 -10.02
CA LEU A 297 -32.14 35.88 -11.13
C LEU A 297 -31.17 36.87 -11.82
N ALA A 298 -30.36 37.60 -11.06
CA ALA A 298 -29.35 38.50 -11.61
C ALA A 298 -28.30 37.75 -12.43
N ILE A 299 -27.84 36.59 -11.96
CA ILE A 299 -26.90 35.73 -12.69
C ILE A 299 -27.52 35.24 -14.00
N ARG A 300 -28.76 34.75 -13.99
CA ARG A 300 -29.45 34.28 -15.21
C ARG A 300 -29.66 35.42 -16.21
N ALA A 301 -30.02 36.61 -15.75
CA ALA A 301 -30.17 37.78 -16.60
C ALA A 301 -28.81 38.17 -17.24
N GLY A 302 -27.73 38.18 -16.45
CA GLY A 302 -26.38 38.46 -16.93
C GLY A 302 -25.90 37.48 -18.00
N VAL A 303 -26.10 36.17 -17.79
CA VAL A 303 -25.73 35.14 -18.77
C VAL A 303 -26.52 35.29 -20.08
N ASN A 304 -27.83 35.55 -20.00
CA ASN A 304 -28.66 35.74 -21.19
C ASN A 304 -28.26 37.01 -21.97
N TRP A 305 -27.92 38.09 -21.26
CA TRP A 305 -27.44 39.32 -21.89
C TRP A 305 -26.11 39.12 -22.62
N ILE A 306 -25.15 38.44 -21.98
CA ILE A 306 -23.85 38.09 -22.61
C ILE A 306 -24.07 37.21 -23.84
N PHE A 307 -24.96 36.21 -23.77
CA PHE A 307 -25.21 35.31 -24.90
C PHE A 307 -25.82 36.04 -26.11
N LYS A 308 -26.75 36.98 -25.87
CA LYS A 308 -27.31 37.84 -26.93
C LYS A 308 -26.29 38.82 -27.49
N PHE A 309 -25.38 39.34 -26.66
CA PHE A 309 -24.34 40.27 -27.10
C PHE A 309 -23.27 39.60 -27.97
N TYR A 310 -22.88 38.36 -27.66
CA TYR A 310 -21.88 37.63 -28.45
C TYR A 310 -22.43 37.02 -29.76
N ASN A 311 -23.69 36.57 -29.78
CA ASN A 311 -24.30 35.93 -30.94
C ASN A 311 -25.19 36.90 -31.75
N ALA A 312 -24.62 38.01 -32.22
CA ALA A 312 -25.32 38.89 -33.16
C ALA A 312 -25.72 38.08 -34.43
N PRO A 313 -27.00 38.09 -34.83
CA PRO A 313 -27.53 37.22 -35.89
C PRO A 313 -26.78 37.37 -37.22
N GLU A 314 -26.31 38.58 -37.53
CA GLU A 314 -25.48 38.85 -38.72
C GLU A 314 -24.16 38.08 -38.73
N ARG A 315 -23.50 37.95 -37.58
CA ARG A 315 -22.22 37.22 -37.45
C ARG A 315 -22.45 35.73 -37.64
N VAL A 316 -23.57 35.20 -37.15
CA VAL A 316 -23.94 33.79 -37.30
C VAL A 316 -24.26 33.47 -38.77
N ALA A 317 -25.07 34.31 -39.44
CA ALA A 317 -25.42 34.12 -40.86
C ALA A 317 -24.17 34.18 -41.76
N THR A 318 -23.26 35.14 -41.51
CA THR A 318 -21.98 35.27 -42.24
C THR A 318 -21.11 34.03 -42.07
N ARG A 319 -20.96 33.52 -40.84
CA ARG A 319 -20.17 32.32 -40.57
C ARG A 319 -20.75 31.09 -41.27
N ARG A 320 -22.08 30.94 -41.29
CA ARG A 320 -22.74 29.83 -41.99
C ARG A 320 -22.48 29.89 -43.50
N LEU A 321 -22.62 31.06 -44.12
CA LEU A 321 -22.34 31.24 -45.54
C LEU A 321 -20.89 30.86 -45.89
N LEU A 322 -19.92 31.44 -45.17
CA LEU A 322 -18.49 31.14 -45.42
C LEU A 322 -18.16 29.67 -45.18
N LYS A 323 -18.78 29.04 -44.17
CA LYS A 323 -18.61 27.61 -43.91
C LYS A 323 -19.17 26.78 -45.07
N ALA A 324 -20.36 27.08 -45.58
CA ALA A 324 -20.94 26.36 -46.71
C ALA A 324 -20.12 26.53 -47.99
N CYS A 325 -19.61 27.74 -48.24
CA CYS A 325 -18.68 28.02 -49.33
C CYS A 325 -17.39 27.19 -49.21
N HIS A 326 -16.80 27.09 -48.01
CA HIS A 326 -15.59 26.30 -47.80
C HIS A 326 -15.79 24.80 -48.06
N HIS A 327 -16.98 24.27 -47.78
CA HIS A 327 -17.32 22.87 -48.05
C HIS A 327 -17.84 22.62 -49.47
N ASN A 328 -17.86 23.65 -50.34
CA ASN A 328 -18.45 23.58 -51.69
C ASN A 328 -19.88 23.01 -51.71
N ASN A 329 -20.66 23.26 -50.65
CA ASN A 329 -22.06 22.86 -50.59
C ASN A 329 -22.97 23.97 -51.16
N ALA A 330 -23.31 23.86 -52.44
CA ALA A 330 -24.08 24.87 -53.17
C ALA A 330 -25.44 25.16 -52.52
N LYS A 331 -26.18 24.12 -52.14
CA LYS A 331 -27.53 24.27 -51.55
C LYS A 331 -27.48 25.02 -50.21
N GLU A 332 -26.58 24.60 -49.33
CA GLU A 332 -26.41 25.20 -48.00
C GLU A 332 -25.88 26.64 -48.11
N ALA A 333 -25.03 26.93 -49.10
CA ALA A 333 -24.54 28.28 -49.35
C ALA A 333 -25.65 29.21 -49.82
N TYR A 334 -26.55 28.74 -50.69
CA TYR A 334 -27.70 29.53 -51.14
C TYR A 334 -28.69 29.82 -50.01
N GLU A 335 -29.01 28.81 -49.20
CA GLU A 335 -29.87 28.97 -48.02
C GLU A 335 -29.25 29.92 -46.98
N ALA A 336 -27.94 29.79 -46.73
CA ALA A 336 -27.24 30.69 -45.82
C ALA A 336 -27.22 32.13 -46.35
N TRP A 337 -27.03 32.33 -47.66
CA TRP A 337 -27.06 33.65 -48.31
C TRP A 337 -28.37 34.39 -48.07
N LEU A 338 -29.53 33.71 -48.19
CA LEU A 338 -30.85 34.31 -47.94
C LEU A 338 -31.01 34.88 -46.52
N THR A 339 -30.23 34.36 -45.56
CA THR A 339 -30.29 34.80 -44.17
C THR A 339 -29.31 35.93 -43.84
N VAL A 340 -28.44 36.33 -44.77
CA VAL A 340 -27.47 37.40 -44.54
C VAL A 340 -28.14 38.77 -44.69
N PRO A 341 -28.24 39.58 -43.62
CA PRO A 341 -28.82 40.92 -43.73
C PRO A 341 -27.83 41.86 -44.45
N ARG A 342 -28.33 42.66 -45.39
CA ARG A 342 -27.60 43.76 -46.06
C ARG A 342 -26.21 43.36 -46.61
N ALA A 343 -26.17 42.35 -47.44
CA ALA A 343 -24.96 42.09 -48.23
C ALA A 343 -24.82 43.17 -49.33
N GLY A 344 -23.63 43.78 -49.43
CA GLY A 344 -23.37 44.84 -50.42
C GLY A 344 -23.51 44.32 -51.85
N THR A 345 -24.07 45.12 -52.75
CA THR A 345 -24.31 44.75 -54.15
C THR A 345 -23.08 45.08 -55.00
N SER A 346 -21.97 44.36 -54.80
CA SER A 346 -20.87 44.41 -55.77
C SER A 346 -21.22 43.55 -57.00
N GLY A 347 -20.77 43.98 -58.19
CA GLY A 347 -21.02 43.24 -59.43
C GLY A 347 -20.52 41.79 -59.34
N GLU A 348 -19.29 41.62 -58.84
CA GLU A 348 -18.66 40.31 -58.64
C GLU A 348 -19.44 39.39 -57.70
N LEU A 349 -20.06 39.95 -56.65
CA LEU A 349 -20.87 39.15 -55.74
C LEU A 349 -22.18 38.73 -56.40
N ASN A 350 -22.82 39.62 -57.16
CA ASN A 350 -24.05 39.30 -57.87
C ASN A 350 -23.81 38.23 -58.94
N ASP A 351 -22.70 38.32 -59.67
CA ASP A 351 -22.29 37.32 -60.66
C ASP A 351 -22.04 35.95 -60.03
N ALA A 352 -21.33 35.91 -58.89
CA ALA A 352 -21.08 34.66 -58.15
C ALA A 352 -22.37 34.03 -57.60
N ILE A 353 -23.37 34.83 -57.22
CA ILE A 353 -24.68 34.35 -56.77
C ILE A 353 -25.50 33.83 -57.95
N GLN A 354 -25.43 34.48 -59.11
CA GLN A 354 -26.09 33.98 -60.31
C GLN A 354 -25.45 32.68 -60.81
N GLU A 355 -24.12 32.55 -60.75
CA GLU A 355 -23.41 31.29 -61.00
C GLU A 355 -23.93 30.20 -60.05
N LEU A 356 -23.99 30.47 -58.75
CA LEU A 356 -24.55 29.54 -57.76
C LEU A 356 -26.02 29.15 -58.07
N ALA A 357 -26.88 30.11 -58.37
CA ALA A 357 -28.29 29.86 -58.68
C ALA A 357 -28.46 29.08 -59.99
N SER A 358 -27.64 29.36 -61.00
CA SER A 358 -27.65 28.64 -62.27
C SER A 358 -27.26 27.17 -62.09
N ILE A 359 -26.24 26.87 -61.27
CA ILE A 359 -25.85 25.47 -60.96
C ILE A 359 -26.98 24.73 -60.23
N LEU A 360 -27.68 25.39 -59.31
CA LEU A 360 -28.75 24.76 -58.53
C LEU A 360 -30.05 24.54 -59.32
N TYR A 361 -30.41 25.47 -60.21
CA TYR A 361 -31.76 25.51 -60.81
C TYR A 361 -31.80 25.43 -62.34
N SER A 362 -30.70 25.69 -63.06
CA SER A 362 -30.73 25.77 -64.53
C SER A 362 -30.19 24.52 -65.27
N GLY A 363 -29.59 23.57 -64.55
CA GLY A 363 -29.20 22.25 -65.08
C GLY A 363 -28.17 22.24 -66.22
N ARG A 364 -27.59 23.40 -66.58
CA ARG A 364 -26.64 23.56 -67.70
C ARG A 364 -25.29 24.07 -67.20
N THR A 365 -24.54 23.24 -66.49
CA THR A 365 -23.13 23.52 -66.21
C THR A 365 -22.33 22.23 -66.19
N ASN A 366 -21.25 22.17 -66.99
CA ASN A 366 -20.39 20.99 -67.13
C ASN A 366 -19.21 20.97 -66.12
N HIS A 367 -19.24 21.84 -65.10
CA HIS A 367 -18.18 22.00 -64.09
C HIS A 367 -18.75 22.08 -62.67
N PRO A 368 -18.03 21.54 -61.65
CA PRO A 368 -18.46 21.59 -60.25
C PRO A 368 -18.40 23.01 -59.67
N TRP A 369 -19.32 23.34 -58.76
CA TRP A 369 -19.37 24.64 -58.09
C TRP A 369 -18.14 24.88 -57.20
N ASP A 370 -17.51 26.06 -57.34
CA ASP A 370 -16.42 26.51 -56.47
C ASP A 370 -16.91 27.61 -55.52
N GLY A 371 -17.10 27.23 -54.26
CA GLY A 371 -17.54 28.14 -53.20
C GLY A 371 -16.50 29.19 -52.82
N ARG A 372 -15.22 29.03 -53.20
CA ARG A 372 -14.19 30.04 -52.91
C ARG A 372 -14.44 31.35 -53.65
N LYS A 373 -14.97 31.27 -54.89
CA LYS A 373 -15.36 32.47 -55.66
C LYS A 373 -16.40 33.30 -54.91
N LEU A 374 -17.46 32.65 -54.44
CA LEU A 374 -18.53 33.32 -53.69
C LEU A 374 -18.04 33.86 -52.34
N ALA A 375 -17.21 33.10 -51.61
CA ALA A 375 -16.64 33.56 -50.35
C ALA A 375 -15.77 34.81 -50.51
N ASN A 376 -14.93 34.85 -51.54
CA ASN A 376 -14.05 35.98 -51.83
C ASN A 376 -14.84 37.22 -52.25
N ALA A 377 -15.82 37.06 -53.15
CA ALA A 377 -16.69 38.16 -53.58
C ALA A 377 -17.50 38.72 -52.41
N PHE A 378 -17.98 37.85 -51.51
CA PHE A 378 -18.73 38.25 -50.31
C PHE A 378 -17.88 39.02 -49.29
N LEU A 379 -16.63 38.57 -49.05
CA LEU A 379 -15.70 39.27 -48.17
C LEU A 379 -15.25 40.61 -48.78
N GLY A 380 -15.09 40.66 -50.12
CA GLY A 380 -14.81 41.89 -50.86
C GLY A 380 -15.91 42.93 -50.68
N SER A 381 -17.18 42.56 -50.91
CA SER A 381 -18.30 43.50 -50.79
C SER A 381 -18.48 44.06 -49.37
N LYS A 382 -18.17 43.28 -48.34
CA LYS A 382 -18.15 43.76 -46.95
C LYS A 382 -17.07 44.80 -46.68
N ARG A 383 -15.87 44.64 -47.27
CA ARG A 383 -14.78 45.62 -47.14
C ARG A 383 -15.12 46.94 -47.83
N GLU A 384 -15.69 46.88 -49.03
CA GLU A 384 -16.13 48.08 -49.76
C GLU A 384 -17.22 48.85 -49.00
N THR A 385 -18.20 48.13 -48.46
CA THR A 385 -19.30 48.74 -47.68
C THR A 385 -18.77 49.41 -46.41
N SER A 386 -17.79 48.79 -45.73
CA SER A 386 -17.14 49.37 -44.55
C SER A 386 -16.32 50.63 -44.87
N SER A 387 -15.61 50.65 -46.00
CA SER A 387 -14.81 51.80 -46.43
C SER A 387 -15.69 52.99 -46.83
N ARG A 388 -16.82 52.73 -47.51
CA ARG A 388 -17.77 53.78 -47.93
C ARG A 388 -18.47 54.46 -46.73
N TYR A 389 -18.65 53.74 -45.62
CA TYR A 389 -19.23 54.28 -44.38
C TYR A 389 -18.24 55.16 -43.59
N GLN A 390 -16.93 54.94 -43.74
CA GLN A 390 -15.89 55.76 -43.09
C GLN A 390 -15.60 57.08 -43.82
N ALA A 391 -16.04 57.24 -45.07
CA ALA A 391 -15.76 58.41 -45.90
C ALA A 391 -16.69 59.63 -45.65
N HIS A 392 -17.68 59.55 -44.76
CA HIS A 392 -18.50 60.69 -44.34
C HIS A 392 -17.98 61.26 -43.00
N PRO A 393 -17.22 62.36 -42.99
CA PRO A 393 -16.61 62.90 -41.79
C PRO A 393 -17.53 63.89 -41.08
N HIS A 394 -17.56 63.78 -39.76
CA HIS A 394 -17.60 64.89 -38.79
C HIS A 394 -18.49 66.09 -39.13
N LEU A 395 -19.71 66.12 -38.58
CA LEU A 395 -20.35 67.40 -38.28
C LEU A 395 -19.54 68.11 -37.16
N PRO A 396 -19.21 69.41 -37.30
CA PRO A 396 -18.47 70.15 -36.28
C PRO A 396 -19.30 70.33 -35.00
N PRO A 397 -18.67 70.32 -33.80
CA PRO A 397 -19.36 70.57 -32.55
C PRO A 397 -19.87 72.01 -32.48
N LEU A 398 -21.15 72.16 -32.15
CA LEU A 398 -21.84 73.44 -32.06
C LEU A 398 -21.60 74.08 -30.67
N ASN A 399 -20.71 75.06 -30.73
CA ASN A 399 -20.51 76.22 -29.85
C ASN A 399 -19.84 76.05 -28.45
N PRO A 400 -19.08 77.10 -28.06
CA PRO A 400 -17.80 77.06 -27.33
C PRO A 400 -17.87 77.40 -25.84
#